data_AF-A0A5A9ZAS1-F1
#
_entry.id   AF-A0A5A9ZAS1-F1
#
_cell.length_a   1.000
_cell.length_b   1.000
_cell.length_c   1.000
_cell.angle_alpha   90.00
_cell.angle_beta   90.00
_cell.angle_gamma   90.00
#
_symmetry.space_group_name_H-M   'P 1'
#
loop_
_entity.id
_entity.type
_entity.pdbx_description
1 polymer ?
#
loop_
_entity_poly.entity_id
_entity_poly.type
_entity_poly.pdbx_seq_one_letter_code
_entity_poly.pdbx_strand_id
1 'polypeptide(L)' 'MRLPDINDLIQDLQLAKQIAIDDRNPNAIVTATMSQSKLLGLDKPQLKDVEPIANRPTVIRLVAPKVDENERIIKS' A
#
# COMPACT_ATOMS: atom_id res chain seq x y z
N MET A 1 -14.77 15.22 -22.25
CA MET A 1 -15.06 14.01 -21.45
C MET A 1 -14.29 14.11 -20.15
N ARG A 2 -14.97 14.00 -19.02
CA ARG A 2 -14.33 13.87 -17.70
C ARG A 2 -13.91 12.41 -17.52
N LEU A 3 -12.72 12.17 -16.98
CA LEU A 3 -12.32 10.82 -16.60
C LEU A 3 -13.21 10.34 -15.44
N PRO A 4 -13.75 9.11 -15.50
CA PRO A 4 -14.54 8.56 -14.40
C PRO A 4 -13.69 8.51 -13.12
N ASP A 5 -14.28 8.95 -12.02
CA ASP A 5 -13.64 8.87 -10.71
C ASP A 5 -13.74 7.43 -10.18
N ILE A 6 -12.96 7.09 -9.15
CA ILE A 6 -12.91 5.71 -8.63
C ILE A 6 -14.28 5.20 -8.14
N ASN A 7 -15.13 6.11 -7.68
CA ASN A 7 -16.51 5.80 -7.26
C ASN A 7 -17.37 5.39 -8.45
N ASP A 8 -17.21 6.05 -9.60
CA ASP A 8 -17.95 5.73 -10.83
C ASP A 8 -17.54 4.34 -11.31
N LEU A 9 -16.24 4.03 -11.29
CA LEU A 9 -15.71 2.73 -11.69
C LEU A 9 -16.18 1.59 -10.76
N ILE A 10 -16.32 1.86 -9.46
CA ILE A 10 -16.86 0.90 -8.50
C ILE A 10 -18.35 0.64 -8.75
N GLN A 11 -19.13 1.69 -9.04
CA GLN A 11 -20.55 1.56 -9.37
C GLN A 11 -20.76 0.73 -10.64
N ASP A 12 -19.99 0.99 -11.70
CA ASP A 12 -20.05 0.22 -12.93
C ASP A 12 -19.73 -1.27 -12.69
N LEU A 13 -18.74 -1.56 -11.86
CA LEU A 13 -18.41 -2.94 -11.47
C LEU A 13 -19.51 -3.60 -10.63
N GLN A 14 -20.22 -2.84 -9.79
CA GLN A 14 -21.36 -3.36 -9.02
C GLN A 14 -22.52 -3.72 -9.95
N LEU A 15 -22.81 -2.87 -10.94
CA LEU A 15 -23.81 -3.15 -11.98
C LEU A 15 -23.42 -4.38 -12.81
N ALA A 16 -22.17 -4.46 -13.26
CA ALA A 16 -21.66 -5.62 -14.00
C ALA A 16 -21.76 -6.93 -13.18
N LYS A 17 -21.50 -6.86 -11.87
CA LYS A 17 -21.69 -8.01 -10.97
C LYS A 17 -23.16 -8.42 -10.87
N GLN A 18 -24.08 -7.46 -10.80
CA GLN A 18 -25.52 -7.76 -10.75
C GLN A 18 -25.99 -8.46 -12.03
N ILE A 19 -25.58 -7.96 -13.20
CA ILE A 19 -25.88 -8.61 -14.49
C ILE A 19 -25.30 -10.02 -14.52
N ALA A 20 -24.07 -10.21 -14.06
CA ALA A 20 -23.45 -11.53 -13.99
C ALA A 20 -24.16 -12.51 -13.02
N ILE A 21 -24.76 -12.00 -11.94
CA ILE A 21 -25.61 -12.78 -11.03
C ILE A 21 -26.88 -13.22 -11.76
N ASP A 22 -27.53 -12.30 -12.46
CA ASP A 22 -28.76 -12.55 -13.19
C ASP A 22 -28.54 -13.58 -14.32
N ASP A 23 -27.41 -13.48 -15.02
CA ASP A 23 -26.97 -14.40 -16.07
C ASP A 23 -26.41 -15.73 -15.53
N ARG A 24 -26.36 -15.91 -14.20
CA ARG A 24 -25.76 -17.08 -13.52
C ARG A 24 -24.35 -17.39 -14.02
N ASN A 25 -23.54 -16.36 -14.24
CA ASN A 25 -22.16 -16.48 -14.70
C ASN A 25 -21.16 -16.29 -13.53
N PRO A 26 -20.80 -17.36 -12.80
CA PRO A 26 -19.92 -17.27 -11.64
C PRO A 26 -18.52 -16.74 -11.97
N ASN A 27 -18.00 -16.98 -13.18
CA ASN A 27 -16.68 -16.49 -13.59
C ASN A 27 -16.65 -14.96 -13.68
N ALA A 28 -17.72 -14.37 -14.19
CA ALA A 28 -17.87 -12.92 -14.26
C ALA A 28 -18.04 -12.29 -12.87
N ILE A 29 -18.78 -12.94 -11.96
CA ILE A 29 -18.93 -12.52 -10.56
C ILE A 29 -17.57 -12.48 -9.84
N VAL A 30 -16.78 -13.56 -9.97
CA VAL A 30 -15.45 -13.64 -9.35
C VAL A 30 -14.53 -12.56 -9.90
N THR A 31 -14.54 -12.35 -11.21
CA THR A 31 -13.73 -11.32 -11.87
C THR A 31 -14.10 -9.92 -11.39
N ALA A 32 -15.39 -9.59 -11.32
CA ALA A 32 -15.87 -8.30 -10.81
C ALA A 32 -15.49 -8.10 -9.34
N THR A 33 -15.60 -9.15 -8.52
CA THR A 33 -15.25 -9.09 -7.09
C THR A 33 -13.75 -8.89 -6.88
N MET A 34 -12.90 -9.57 -7.64
CA MET A 34 -11.45 -9.36 -7.60
C MET A 34 -11.05 -7.96 -8.11
N SER A 35 -11.74 -7.44 -9.13
CA SER A 35 -11.51 -6.07 -9.60
C SER A 35 -11.85 -5.05 -8.51
N GLN A 36 -12.99 -5.22 -7.84
CA GLN A 36 -13.39 -4.39 -6.70
C GLN A 36 -12.37 -4.46 -5.55
N SER A 37 -11.87 -5.65 -5.19
CA SER A 37 -10.87 -5.77 -4.12
C SER A 37 -9.54 -5.10 -4.47
N LYS A 38 -9.12 -5.14 -5.74
CA LYS A 38 -7.92 -4.46 -6.23
C LYS A 38 -8.06 -2.93 -6.18
N LEU A 39 -9.20 -2.39 -6.62
CA LEU A 39 -9.47 -0.95 -6.58
C LEU A 39 -9.55 -0.41 -5.15
N LEU A 40 -10.16 -1.16 -4.23
CA LEU A 40 -10.25 -0.81 -2.81
C LEU A 40 -8.94 -1.06 -2.05
N GLY A 41 -7.92 -1.64 -2.70
CA GLY A 41 -6.66 -1.98 -2.05
C GLY A 41 -6.75 -3.13 -1.04
N LEU A 42 -7.85 -3.88 -1.02
CA LEU A 42 -8.06 -5.05 -0.16
C LEU A 42 -7.18 -6.24 -0.56
N ASP A 43 -6.73 -6.27 -1.83
CA ASP A 43 -5.79 -7.25 -2.37
C ASP A 43 -4.33 -7.01 -1.91
N LYS A 44 -4.03 -5.83 -1.35
CA LYS A 44 -2.68 -5.51 -0.89
C LYS A 44 -2.48 -6.06 0.53
N PRO A 45 -1.30 -6.61 0.85
CA PRO A 45 -0.96 -6.94 2.22
C PRO A 45 -1.10 -5.67 3.06
N GLN A 46 -2.06 -5.67 3.98
CA GLN A 46 -2.18 -4.65 5.01
C GLN A 46 -0.90 -4.73 5.83
N LEU A 47 -0.02 -3.74 5.68
CA LEU A 47 1.20 -3.62 6.47
C LEU A 47 0.77 -3.36 7.91
N LYS A 48 0.53 -4.43 8.68
CA LYS A 48 -0.04 -4.37 10.03
C LYS A 48 0.82 -3.57 11.01
N ASP A 49 2.11 -3.38 10.74
CA ASP A 49 3.07 -2.77 11.67
C ASP A 49 4.04 -1.80 10.98
N VAL A 50 3.60 -1.08 9.94
CA VAL A 50 4.38 0.05 9.43
C VAL A 50 3.83 1.31 10.07
N GLU A 51 4.41 1.68 11.22
CA GLU A 51 4.33 3.06 11.68
C GLU A 51 4.63 3.97 10.47
N PRO A 52 3.76 4.96 10.18
CA PRO A 52 4.00 5.89 9.09
C PRO A 52 5.44 6.38 9.18
N ILE A 53 6.19 6.36 8.08
CA ILE A 53 7.57 6.89 8.06
C ILE A 53 7.59 8.33 8.62
N ALA A 54 6.49 9.07 8.44
CA ALA A 54 6.25 10.39 9.01
C ALA A 54 6.34 10.47 10.55
N ASN A 55 6.08 9.37 11.26
CA ASN A 55 6.03 9.34 12.73
C ASN A 55 7.28 8.69 13.37
N ARG A 56 8.28 8.29 12.57
CA ARG A 56 9.51 7.73 13.13
C ARG A 56 10.44 8.86 13.58
N PRO A 57 10.86 8.93 14.85
CA PRO A 57 11.83 9.92 15.29
C PRO A 57 13.16 9.69 14.56
N THR A 58 13.76 10.77 14.03
CA THR A 58 15.10 10.70 13.44
C THR A 58 16.12 10.48 14.55
N VAL A 59 16.79 9.33 14.56
CA VAL A 59 17.82 9.00 15.55
C VAL A 59 19.20 9.39 15.03
N ILE A 60 19.75 10.48 15.55
CA ILE A 60 21.16 10.86 15.34
C ILE A 60 22.00 10.20 16.43
N ARG A 61 22.93 9.31 16.05
CA ARG A 61 23.90 8.74 16.99
C ARG A 61 25.21 9.52 16.90
N LEU A 62 25.57 10.17 18.00
CA LEU A 62 26.89 10.78 18.17
C LEU A 62 27.88 9.67 18.54
N VAL A 63 28.80 9.34 17.62
CA VAL A 63 29.90 8.41 17.88
C VAL A 63 31.13 9.22 18.21
N ALA A 64 31.68 9.03 19.42
CA ALA A 64 32.94 9.67 19.80
C ALA A 64 34.10 9.09 18.95
N PRO A 65 34.99 9.94 18.41
CA PRO A 65 36.19 9.45 17.74
C PRO A 65 37.08 8.73 18.75
N LYS A 66 37.64 7.58 18.36
CA LYS A 66 38.71 6.96 19.13
C LYS A 66 39.99 7.76 18.89
N VAL A 67 40.72 8.03 19.96
CA VAL A 67 41.98 8.80 19.94
C VAL A 67 43.09 7.87 20.43
N ASP A 68 44.21 7.84 19.71
CA ASP A 68 45.39 7.08 20.14
C ASP A 68 46.22 7.88 21.18
N GLU A 69 47.26 7.25 21.72
CA GLU A 69 48.20 7.87 22.69
C GLU A 69 48.94 9.10 22.11
N ASN A 70 48.90 9.28 20.80
CA ASN A 70 49.52 10.39 20.07
C ASN A 70 48.50 11.45 19.63
N GLU A 71 47.32 11.46 20.24
CA GLU A 71 46.21 12.39 19.98
C GLU A 71 45.66 12.34 18.54
N ARG A 72 45.90 11.26 17.80
CA ARG A 72 45.40 11.11 16.43
C ARG A 72 44.04 10.43 16.44
N ILE A 73 43.13 10.98 15.62
CA ILE A 73 41.83 10.37 15.36
C ILE A 73 42.06 9.08 14.58
N ILE A 74 41.73 7.95 15.19
CA ILE A 74 41.70 6.65 14.51
C ILE A 74 40.25 6.35 14.08
N LYS A 75 40.07 5.95 12.82
CA LYS A 75 38.75 5.50 12.34
C LYS A 75 38.36 4.24 13.12
N SER A 76 37.15 4.22 13.68
CA SER A 76 36.56 2.99 14.23
C SER A 76 36.17 2.02 13.13
#